data_AF-A0A2H0RVR9-F1
#
_entry.id   AF-A0A2H0RVR9-F1
#
_cell.length_a   1.000
_cell.length_b   1.000
_cell.length_c   1.000
_cell.angle_alpha   90.00
_cell.angle_beta   90.00
_cell.angle_gamma   90.00
#
_symmetry.space_group_name_H-M   'P 1'
#
loop_
_entity.id
_entity.type
_entity.pdbx_description
1 polymer ?
#
loop_
_entity_poly.entity_id
_entity_poly.type
_entity_poly.pdbx_seq_one_letter_code
_entity_poly.pdbx_strand_id
1 'polypeptide(L)'
;MTITAIIIAAAFYFFLGYTILNGRHSKSGIGEKPLIYSSVIVQFFLNINLLLFLGLSLFLVFYDWKFLLILLGTSFILEPFIIVPFLEKLLALICNAFIKKGH
;
A
#
# COMPACT_ATOMS: atom_id res chain seq x y z
N MET A 1 7.96 14.75 -18.07
CA MET A 1 7.57 13.47 -17.43
C MET A 1 6.86 12.62 -18.48
N THR A 2 7.30 11.39 -18.72
CA THR A 2 6.62 10.50 -19.68
C THR A 2 5.39 9.86 -19.01
N ILE A 3 4.39 9.47 -19.80
CA ILE A 3 3.18 8.79 -19.31
C ILE A 3 3.55 7.50 -18.55
N THR A 4 4.55 6.77 -19.04
CA THR A 4 5.09 5.57 -18.40
C THR A 4 5.62 5.85 -16.98
N ALA A 5 6.37 6.94 -16.79
CA ALA A 5 6.87 7.30 -15.47
C ALA A 5 5.75 7.64 -14.48
N ILE A 6 4.66 8.27 -14.96
CA ILE A 6 3.48 8.57 -14.13
C ILE A 6 2.80 7.27 -13.68
N ILE A 7 2.62 6.30 -14.59
CA ILE A 7 2.02 5.01 -14.27
C ILE A 7 2.87 4.24 -13.24
N ILE A 8 4.19 4.21 -13.44
CA ILE A 8 5.12 3.53 -12.52
C ILE A 8 5.12 4.20 -11.15
N ALA A 9 5.12 5.55 -11.09
CA ALA A 9 5.01 6.28 -9.83
C ALA A 9 3.72 5.97 -9.09
N ALA A 10 2.58 6.00 -9.80
CA ALA A 10 1.29 5.70 -9.20
C ALA A 10 1.23 4.27 -8.63
N ALA A 11 1.73 3.29 -9.39
CA ALA A 11 1.83 1.91 -8.93
C ALA A 11 2.77 1.78 -7.71
N PHE A 12 3.91 2.48 -7.73
CA PHE A 12 4.87 2.48 -6.62
C PHE A 12 4.24 2.99 -5.33
N TYR A 13 3.60 4.17 -5.34
CA TYR A 13 2.95 4.71 -4.14
C TYR A 13 1.79 3.86 -3.65
N PHE A 14 1.04 3.26 -4.58
CA PHE A 14 -0.04 2.34 -4.24
C PHE A 14 0.49 1.13 -3.48
N PHE A 15 1.47 0.40 -4.04
CA PHE A 15 2.06 -0.77 -3.38
C PHE A 15 2.80 -0.43 -2.09
N LEU A 16 3.49 0.71 -2.06
CA LEU A 16 4.13 1.21 -0.86
C LEU A 16 3.10 1.42 0.27
N GLY A 17 1.98 2.10 -0.03
CA GLY A 17 0.91 2.35 0.93
C GLY A 17 0.33 1.07 1.54
N TYR A 18 0.06 0.06 0.71
CA TYR A 18 -0.41 -1.25 1.20
C TYR A 18 0.64 -1.99 2.02
N THR A 19 1.91 -1.90 1.63
CA THR A 19 3.03 -2.52 2.36
C THR A 19 3.17 -1.90 3.76
N ILE A 20 3.07 -0.57 3.88
CA ILE A 20 3.09 0.14 5.16
C ILE A 20 1.91 -0.24 6.02
N LEU A 21 0.69 -0.27 5.45
CA LEU A 21 -0.51 -0.68 6.19
C LEU A 21 -0.38 -2.11 6.72
N ASN A 22 0.13 -3.03 5.90
CA ASN A 22 0.43 -4.39 6.35
C ASN A 22 1.44 -4.38 7.52
N GLY A 23 2.52 -3.59 7.41
CA GLY A 23 3.52 -3.44 8.48
C GLY A 23 2.94 -2.88 9.78
N ARG A 24 2.08 -1.86 9.71
CA ARG A 24 1.41 -1.24 10.87
C ARG A 24 0.47 -2.22 11.57
N HIS A 25 -0.37 -2.93 10.80
CA HIS A 25 -1.36 -3.86 11.36
C HIS A 25 -0.83 -5.27 11.65
N SER A 26 0.35 -5.63 11.15
CA SER A 26 1.06 -6.85 11.54
C SER A 26 1.65 -6.71 12.95
N LYS A 27 2.05 -5.49 13.34
CA LYS A 27 2.62 -5.19 14.67
C LYS A 27 1.59 -4.83 15.74
N SER A 28 0.35 -4.53 15.37
CA SER A 28 -0.73 -4.19 16.32
C SER A 28 -1.25 -5.42 17.07
N GLY A 29 -1.45 -5.30 18.38
CA GLY A 29 -1.95 -6.38 19.24
C GLY A 29 -3.40 -6.81 18.93
N ILE A 30 -3.83 -7.92 19.55
CA ILE A 30 -5.12 -8.61 19.30
C ILE A 30 -6.37 -7.71 19.51
N GLY A 31 -6.24 -6.55 20.17
CA GLY A 31 -7.32 -5.56 20.35
C GLY A 31 -7.23 -4.27 19.52
N GLU A 32 -6.10 -4.02 18.85
CA GLU A 32 -5.88 -2.78 18.06
C GLU A 32 -6.01 -3.02 16.55
N LYS A 33 -6.02 -4.29 16.14
CA LYS A 33 -6.11 -4.69 14.75
C LYS A 33 -7.58 -4.71 14.30
N PRO A 34 -7.98 -3.91 13.30
CA PRO A 34 -9.33 -3.98 12.76
C PRO A 34 -9.61 -5.39 12.23
N LEU A 35 -10.80 -5.94 12.50
CA LEU A 35 -11.22 -7.30 12.13
C LEU A 35 -10.96 -7.65 10.65
N ILE A 36 -11.05 -6.65 9.78
CA ILE A 36 -10.79 -6.74 8.34
C ILE A 36 -9.39 -7.31 8.06
N TYR A 37 -8.39 -6.88 8.82
CA TYR A 37 -7.00 -7.31 8.66
C TYR A 37 -6.71 -8.65 9.36
N SER A 38 -7.66 -9.18 10.15
CA SER A 38 -7.57 -10.52 10.73
C SER A 38 -7.98 -11.62 9.73
N SER A 39 -8.63 -11.26 8.62
CA SER A 39 -9.02 -12.22 7.59
C SER A 39 -7.79 -12.77 6.87
N VAL A 40 -7.75 -14.11 6.71
CA VAL A 40 -6.70 -14.84 5.98
C VAL A 40 -6.59 -14.34 4.54
N ILE A 41 -7.73 -14.03 3.90
CA ILE A 41 -7.79 -13.55 2.51
C ILE A 41 -7.10 -12.19 2.41
N VAL A 42 -7.42 -11.26 3.32
CA VAL A 42 -6.83 -9.91 3.32
C VAL A 42 -5.33 -9.97 3.59
N GLN A 43 -4.88 -10.80 4.54
CA GLN A 43 -3.46 -11.00 4.80
C GLN A 43 -2.72 -11.60 3.60
N PHE A 44 -3.33 -12.53 2.87
CA PHE A 44 -2.75 -13.08 1.65
C PHE A 44 -2.53 -12.00 0.59
N PHE A 45 -3.54 -11.15 0.32
CA PHE A 45 -3.39 -10.03 -0.61
C PHE A 45 -2.32 -9.02 -0.17
N LEU A 46 -2.25 -8.70 1.12
CA LEU A 46 -1.23 -7.80 1.66
C LEU A 46 0.18 -8.37 1.56
N ASN A 47 0.36 -9.68 1.77
CA ASN A 47 1.65 -10.35 1.61
C ASN A 47 2.09 -10.43 0.15
N ILE A 48 1.17 -10.71 -0.78
CA ILE A 48 1.46 -10.63 -2.22
C ILE A 48 1.85 -9.21 -2.61
N ASN A 49 1.16 -8.20 -2.08
CA ASN A 49 1.45 -6.79 -2.37
C ASN A 49 2.88 -6.42 -1.97
N LEU A 50 3.34 -6.91 -0.80
CA LEU A 50 4.73 -6.73 -0.36
C LEU A 50 5.73 -7.36 -1.37
N LEU A 51 5.42 -8.53 -1.91
CA LEU A 51 6.24 -9.18 -2.95
C LEU A 51 6.27 -8.35 -4.25
N LEU A 52 5.12 -7.81 -4.67
CA LEU A 52 4.99 -6.93 -5.84
C LEU A 52 5.76 -5.63 -5.65
N PHE A 53 5.70 -5.04 -4.46
CA PHE A 53 6.46 -3.84 -4.11
C PHE A 53 7.96 -4.08 -4.18
N LEU A 54 8.45 -5.20 -3.63
CA LEU A 54 9.86 -5.60 -3.71
C LEU A 54 10.29 -5.82 -5.17
N GLY A 55 9.48 -6.53 -5.96
CA GLY A 55 9.74 -6.75 -7.39
C GLY A 55 9.82 -5.44 -8.17
N LEU A 56 8.88 -4.52 -7.96
CA LEU A 56 8.87 -3.21 -8.60
C LEU A 56 10.06 -2.35 -8.17
N SER A 57 10.42 -2.38 -6.88
CA SER A 57 11.57 -1.66 -6.34
C SER A 57 12.88 -2.18 -6.95
N LEU A 58 13.04 -3.51 -7.02
CA LEU A 58 14.22 -4.13 -7.63
C LEU A 58 14.31 -3.80 -9.14
N PHE A 59 13.18 -3.85 -9.85
CA PHE A 59 13.11 -3.42 -11.25
C PHE A 59 13.55 -1.96 -11.42
N LEU A 60 13.07 -1.06 -10.56
CA LEU A 60 13.42 0.36 -10.59
C LEU A 60 14.90 0.63 -10.29
N VAL A 61 15.56 -0.19 -9.47
CA VAL A 61 17.02 -0.08 -9.23
C VAL A 61 17.81 -0.22 -10.54
N PHE A 62 17.43 -1.16 -11.41
CA PHE A 62 18.12 -1.38 -12.69
C PHE A 62 17.61 -0.50 -13.83
N TYR A 63 16.33 -0.11 -13.78
CA TYR A 63 15.71 0.71 -14.83
C TYR A 63 16.09 2.20 -14.70
N ASP A 64 15.89 2.79 -13.52
CA ASP A 64 16.22 4.19 -13.23
C ASP A 64 16.33 4.41 -11.71
N TRP A 65 17.53 4.19 -11.18
CA TRP A 65 17.80 4.34 -9.75
C TRP A 65 17.60 5.77 -9.23
N LYS A 66 17.74 6.80 -10.09
CA LYS A 66 17.49 8.19 -9.70
C LYS A 66 16.01 8.43 -9.48
N PHE A 67 15.19 7.86 -10.37
CA PHE A 67 13.74 7.91 -10.24
C PHE A 67 13.26 7.20 -8.97
N LEU A 68 13.85 6.04 -8.64
CA LEU A 68 13.58 5.35 -7.38
C LEU A 68 13.89 6.22 -6.15
N LEU A 69 15.05 6.88 -6.13
CA LEU A 69 15.43 7.77 -5.02
C LEU A 69 14.46 8.95 -4.87
N ILE A 70 14.02 9.53 -5.99
CA ILE A 70 13.00 10.59 -5.97
C ILE A 70 11.71 10.05 -5.35
N LEU A 71 11.22 8.90 -5.81
CA LEU A 71 10.00 8.27 -5.28
C LEU A 71 10.09 7.93 -3.79
N LEU A 72 11.23 7.43 -3.33
CA LEU A 72 11.47 7.14 -1.92
C LEU A 72 11.50 8.44 -1.10
N GLY A 73 12.23 9.45 -1.56
CA GLY A 73 12.32 10.74 -0.86
C GLY A 73 10.97 11.45 -0.74
N THR A 74 10.19 11.48 -1.81
CA THR A 74 8.83 12.03 -1.79
C THR A 74 7.89 11.17 -0.96
N SER A 75 8.02 9.84 -1.01
CA SER A 75 7.17 8.96 -0.21
C SER A 75 7.33 9.19 1.29
N PHE A 76 8.54 9.51 1.77
CA PHE A 76 8.76 9.78 3.19
C PHE A 76 7.91 10.95 3.72
N ILE A 77 7.62 11.92 2.84
CA ILE A 77 6.75 13.06 3.15
C ILE A 77 5.29 12.68 2.88
N LEU A 78 4.96 12.13 1.71
CA LEU A 78 3.58 11.85 1.32
C LEU A 78 2.92 10.71 2.11
N GLU A 79 3.71 9.77 2.63
CA GLU A 79 3.24 8.60 3.36
C GLU A 79 2.34 8.95 4.55
N PRO A 80 2.82 9.67 5.59
CA PRO A 80 2.04 9.92 6.79
C PRO A 80 0.86 10.87 6.55
N PHE A 81 0.99 11.79 5.59
CA PHE A 81 0.01 12.85 5.39
C PHE A 81 -1.10 12.48 4.41
N ILE A 82 -0.80 11.68 3.37
CA ILE A 82 -1.71 11.47 2.24
C ILE A 82 -1.94 9.99 2.01
N ILE A 83 -0.89 9.20 1.79
CA ILE A 83 -1.01 7.83 1.28
C ILE A 83 -1.74 6.93 2.29
N VAL A 84 -1.25 6.88 3.53
CA VAL A 84 -1.85 6.01 4.56
C VAL A 84 -3.28 6.40 4.91
N PRO A 85 -3.60 7.67 5.26
CA PRO A 85 -4.98 8.04 5.60
C PRO A 85 -5.95 7.88 4.43
N PHE A 86 -5.49 8.04 3.18
CA PHE A 86 -6.30 7.79 2.00
C PHE A 86 -6.64 6.30 1.84
N LEU A 87 -5.65 5.42 1.95
CA LEU A 87 -5.89 3.97 1.86
C LEU A 87 -6.77 3.46 3.00
N GLU A 88 -6.59 3.94 4.24
CA GLU A 88 -7.46 3.56 5.36
C GLU A 88 -8.93 3.90 5.09
N LYS A 89 -9.21 5.11 4.58
CA LYS A 89 -10.56 5.51 4.18
C LYS A 89 -11.12 4.65 3.05
N LEU A 90 -10.28 4.31 2.06
CA LEU A 90 -10.69 3.46 0.94
C LEU A 90 -11.06 2.04 1.43
N LEU A 91 -10.22 1.42 2.26
CA LEU A 91 -10.45 0.11 2.84
C LEU A 91 -11.70 0.09 3.74
N ALA A 92 -11.90 1.12 4.56
CA ALA A 92 -13.10 1.25 5.38
C ALA A 92 -14.38 1.38 4.53
N LEU A 93 -14.33 2.15 3.44
CA LEU A 93 -15.46 2.32 2.53
C LEU A 93 -15.80 1.02 1.79
N ILE A 94 -14.79 0.30 1.30
CA ILE A 94 -14.96 -1.01 0.68
C ILE A 94 -15.60 -1.98 1.68
N CYS A 95 -15.07 -2.06 2.90
CA CYS A 95 -15.60 -2.97 3.89
C CYS A 95 -17.04 -2.63 4.29
N ASN A 96 -17.37 -1.35 4.46
CA ASN A 96 -18.75 -0.91 4.70
C ASN A 96 -19.68 -1.26 3.54
N ALA A 97 -19.22 -1.12 2.29
CA ALA A 97 -20.01 -1.51 1.13
C ALA A 97 -20.29 -3.03 1.07
N PHE A 98 -19.33 -3.86 1.51
CA PHE A 98 -19.53 -5.30 1.62
C PHE A 98 -20.48 -5.68 2.76
N ILE A 99 -20.38 -5.04 3.92
CA ILE A 99 -21.27 -5.30 5.06
C ILE A 99 -22.72 -4.88 4.72
N LYS A 100 -22.91 -3.75 4.03
CA LYS A 100 -24.24 -3.24 3.67
C LYS A 100 -24.94 -4.03 2.56
N LYS A 101 -24.20 -4.83 1.78
CA LYS A 101 -24.76 -5.77 0.79
C LYS A 101 -25.07 -7.16 1.35
N GLY A 102 -24.66 -7.44 2.59
CA GLY A 102 -24.87 -8.73 3.26
C GLY A 102 -26.10 -8.79 4.17
N HIS A 103 -26.96 -7.76 4.15
CA HIS A 103 -28.25 -7.71 4.86
C HIS A 103 -29.41 -7.70 3.86
#